data_AF-A0A3N5YX34-F1
#
_entry.id   AF-A0A3N5YX34-F1
#
_cell.length_a   1.000
_cell.length_b   1.000
_cell.length_c   1.000
_cell.angle_alpha   90.00
_cell.angle_beta   90.00
_cell.angle_gamma   90.00
#
_symmetry.space_group_name_H-M   'P 1'
#
loop_
_entity.id
_entity.type
_entity.pdbx_description
1 polymer ?
#
loop_
_entity_poly.entity_id
_entity_poly.type
_entity_poly.pdbx_seq_one_letter_code
_entity_poly.pdbx_strand_id
1 'polypeptide(L)'
;KDAYTSGHSIRVSQYAVATAERMGFAGQSLEGIRLGGELHDIGKIGTSETVLHKPGTLTKEEFDQITKHPLLGEKMLSPLAHDSPDVLRIVRSHHERLDGRGYPDGLSGDQAPLPARIVSVVDVFDALTTNRPYRRAIPVEAAYGLLLQQARGGWCEPDLVHLFIDVHRAAHAPAGEDECLSETHGGRGAPVEDGLNSPQQP
;
A
#
# COMPACT_ATOMS: atom_id res chain seq x y z
N LYS A 1 15.34 0.46 13.83
CA LYS A 1 16.57 1.29 13.93
C LYS A 1 16.65 2.08 12.63
N ASP A 2 16.85 3.39 12.75
CA ASP A 2 16.81 4.42 11.70
C ASP A 2 15.48 5.20 11.68
N ALA A 3 15.54 6.54 11.75
CA ALA A 3 14.35 7.40 11.75
C ALA A 3 13.59 7.34 10.41
N TYR A 4 14.28 6.85 9.37
CA TYR A 4 13.72 6.54 8.04
C TYR A 4 12.88 5.26 8.02
N THR A 5 13.35 4.19 8.68
CA THR A 5 12.70 2.86 8.64
C THR A 5 11.47 2.77 9.54
N SER A 6 11.37 3.58 10.60
CA SER A 6 10.16 3.59 11.44
C SER A 6 8.94 4.13 10.69
N GLY A 7 9.09 5.24 9.95
CA GLY A 7 8.01 5.80 9.15
C GLY A 7 7.64 4.89 7.96
N HIS A 8 8.64 4.31 7.30
CA HIS A 8 8.43 3.39 6.18
C HIS A 8 7.62 2.15 6.59
N SER A 9 8.07 1.43 7.62
CA SER A 9 7.42 0.16 8.03
C SER A 9 5.97 0.38 8.47
N ILE A 10 5.70 1.52 9.12
CA ILE A 10 4.34 1.91 9.51
C ILE A 10 3.47 2.21 8.28
N ARG A 11 3.95 3.01 7.32
CA ARG A 11 3.19 3.31 6.09
C ARG A 11 2.94 2.06 5.26
N VAL A 12 3.95 1.18 5.15
CA VAL A 12 3.80 -0.12 4.48
C VAL A 12 2.71 -0.96 5.15
N SER A 13 2.76 -1.08 6.47
CA SER A 13 1.72 -1.80 7.23
C SER A 13 0.33 -1.21 7.00
N GLN A 14 0.18 0.12 7.11
CA GLN A 14 -1.11 0.81 6.98
C GLN A 14 -1.73 0.60 5.59
N TYR A 15 -0.97 0.80 4.52
CA TYR A 15 -1.49 0.60 3.17
C TYR A 15 -1.70 -0.88 2.83
N ALA A 16 -0.88 -1.79 3.37
CA ALA A 16 -1.08 -3.23 3.21
C ALA A 16 -2.39 -3.68 3.87
N VAL A 17 -2.67 -3.20 5.09
CA VAL A 17 -3.93 -3.46 5.80
C VAL A 17 -5.11 -2.91 5.00
N ALA A 18 -5.08 -1.64 4.59
CA ALA A 18 -6.17 -1.03 3.81
C ALA A 18 -6.43 -1.77 2.49
N THR A 19 -5.37 -2.25 1.84
CA THR A 19 -5.48 -3.05 0.61
C THR A 19 -6.09 -4.43 0.91
N ALA A 20 -5.62 -5.09 1.96
CA ALA A 20 -6.11 -6.41 2.37
C ALA A 20 -7.59 -6.37 2.81
N GLU A 21 -8.02 -5.34 3.53
CA GLU A 21 -9.43 -5.14 3.91
C GLU A 21 -10.34 -5.08 2.68
N ARG A 22 -9.91 -4.39 1.62
CA ARG A 22 -10.65 -4.33 0.34
C ARG A 22 -10.70 -5.67 -0.38
N MET A 23 -9.79 -6.59 -0.07
CA MET A 23 -9.79 -7.98 -0.55
C MET A 23 -10.58 -8.93 0.38
N GLY A 24 -11.18 -8.42 1.46
CA GLY A 24 -11.98 -9.21 2.40
C GLY A 24 -11.20 -9.87 3.54
N PHE A 25 -9.93 -9.50 3.76
CA PHE A 25 -9.18 -9.98 4.93
C PHE A 25 -9.73 -9.33 6.21
N ALA A 26 -9.82 -10.13 7.28
CA ALA A 26 -10.30 -9.69 8.59
C ALA A 26 -9.65 -10.52 9.72
N GLY A 27 -9.83 -10.06 10.96
CA GLY A 27 -9.43 -10.80 12.16
C GLY A 27 -7.92 -11.09 12.20
N GLN A 28 -7.56 -12.32 12.56
CA GLN A 28 -6.16 -12.72 12.77
C GLN A 28 -5.29 -12.61 11.52
N SER A 29 -5.83 -12.90 10.33
CA SER A 29 -5.05 -12.76 9.08
C SER A 29 -4.74 -11.29 8.76
N LEU A 30 -5.68 -10.38 9.03
CA LEU A 30 -5.44 -8.95 8.85
C LEU A 30 -4.40 -8.43 9.84
N GLU A 31 -4.47 -8.89 11.09
CA GLU A 31 -3.45 -8.58 12.10
C GLU A 31 -2.07 -9.16 11.72
N GLY A 32 -2.04 -10.35 11.12
CA GLY A 32 -0.83 -10.94 10.54
C GLY A 32 -0.23 -10.09 9.42
N ILE A 33 -1.07 -9.48 8.56
CA ILE A 33 -0.63 -8.53 7.53
C ILE A 33 -0.08 -7.25 8.15
N ARG A 34 -0.77 -6.71 9.18
CA ARG A 34 -0.32 -5.52 9.89
C ARG A 34 1.08 -5.73 10.48
N LEU A 35 1.25 -6.79 11.26
CA LEU A 35 2.53 -7.15 11.88
C LEU A 35 3.59 -7.52 10.85
N GLY A 36 3.22 -8.27 9.81
CA GLY A 36 4.11 -8.63 8.71
C GLY A 36 4.65 -7.40 7.97
N GLY A 37 3.80 -6.40 7.72
CA GLY A 37 4.21 -5.12 7.13
C GLY A 37 5.15 -4.32 8.03
N GLU A 38 4.93 -4.32 9.34
CA GLU A 38 5.82 -3.64 10.30
C GLU A 38 7.19 -4.30 10.42
N LEU A 39 7.24 -5.62 10.23
CA LEU A 39 8.41 -6.45 10.52
C LEU A 39 9.12 -7.02 9.28
N HIS A 40 8.62 -6.77 8.07
CA HIS A 40 9.13 -7.38 6.83
C HIS A 40 10.66 -7.27 6.68
N ASP A 41 11.20 -6.14 7.12
CA ASP A 41 12.62 -5.78 7.03
C ASP A 41 13.46 -6.08 8.28
N ILE A 42 12.89 -6.73 9.32
CA ILE A 42 13.57 -6.93 10.62
C ILE A 42 14.93 -7.63 10.49
N GLY A 43 15.07 -8.51 9.50
CA GLY A 43 16.32 -9.23 9.24
C GLY A 43 17.48 -8.35 8.78
N LYS A 44 17.23 -7.09 8.37
CA LYS A 44 18.29 -6.12 8.02
C LYS A 44 19.16 -5.76 9.22
N ILE A 45 18.74 -6.06 10.45
CA ILE A 45 19.59 -5.97 11.66
C ILE A 45 20.86 -6.82 11.52
N GLY A 46 20.82 -7.92 10.77
CA GLY A 46 21.98 -8.77 10.52
C GLY A 46 22.91 -8.30 9.39
N THR A 47 22.60 -7.17 8.72
CA THR A 47 23.34 -6.65 7.57
C THR A 47 24.20 -5.45 7.98
N SER A 48 25.41 -5.34 7.42
CA SER A 48 26.32 -4.21 7.70
C SER A 48 25.70 -2.86 7.33
N GLU A 49 25.82 -1.87 8.22
CA GLU A 49 25.36 -0.50 7.96
C GLU A 49 26.05 0.12 6.73
N THR A 50 27.32 -0.22 6.49
CA THR A 50 28.07 0.27 5.33
C THR A 50 27.46 -0.20 4.01
N VAL A 51 26.89 -1.40 4.00
CA VAL A 51 26.25 -2.00 2.83
C VAL A 51 24.84 -1.44 2.66
N LEU A 52 24.08 -1.29 3.74
CA LEU A 52 22.72 -0.73 3.71
C LEU A 52 22.67 0.74 3.27
N HIS A 53 23.69 1.52 3.59
CA HIS A 53 23.77 2.96 3.30
C HIS A 53 24.74 3.29 2.15
N LYS A 54 25.24 2.29 1.43
CA LYS A 54 26.21 2.51 0.35
C LYS A 54 25.60 3.40 -0.74
N PRO A 55 26.23 4.53 -1.09
CA PRO A 55 25.82 5.31 -2.25
C PRO A 55 26.20 4.57 -3.54
N GLY A 56 25.25 4.44 -4.46
CA GLY A 56 25.47 3.80 -5.76
C GLY A 56 25.12 2.31 -5.79
N THR A 57 25.69 1.58 -6.75
CA THR A 57 25.40 0.16 -6.98
C THR A 57 26.16 -0.72 -5.99
N LEU A 58 25.46 -1.73 -5.47
CA LEU A 58 26.06 -2.79 -4.65
C LEU A 58 26.94 -3.69 -5.52
N THR A 59 28.03 -4.23 -4.95
CA THR A 59 28.73 -5.37 -5.55
C THR A 59 27.84 -6.62 -5.45
N LYS A 60 28.20 -7.68 -6.19
CA LYS A 60 27.48 -8.95 -6.11
C LYS A 60 27.45 -9.48 -4.68
N GLU A 61 28.58 -9.41 -3.97
CA GLU A 61 28.73 -9.90 -2.60
C GLU A 61 27.87 -9.10 -1.62
N GLU A 62 27.81 -7.78 -1.78
CA GLU A 62 26.97 -6.90 -0.98
C GLU A 62 25.48 -7.15 -1.24
N PHE A 63 25.10 -7.38 -2.50
CA PHE A 63 23.74 -7.76 -2.88
C PHE A 63 23.36 -9.13 -2.29
N ASP A 64 24.25 -10.12 -2.38
CA ASP A 64 24.08 -11.45 -1.78
C ASP A 64 23.97 -11.39 -0.24
N GLN A 65 24.51 -10.35 0.41
CA GLN A 65 24.30 -10.11 1.84
C GLN A 65 22.92 -9.52 2.13
N ILE A 66 22.50 -8.49 1.38
CA ILE A 66 21.21 -7.84 1.60
C ILE A 66 20.05 -8.80 1.34
N THR A 67 20.13 -9.62 0.29
CA THR A 67 19.06 -10.57 -0.08
C THR A 67 18.82 -11.69 0.95
N LYS A 68 19.68 -11.82 1.97
CA LYS A 68 19.49 -12.76 3.08
C LYS A 68 18.57 -12.25 4.17
N HIS A 69 18.22 -10.96 4.19
CA HIS A 69 17.38 -10.41 5.26
C HIS A 69 16.00 -11.08 5.41
N PRO A 70 15.32 -11.61 4.37
CA PRO A 70 14.06 -12.32 4.56
C PRO A 70 14.25 -13.59 5.40
N LEU A 71 15.31 -14.36 5.11
CA LEU A 71 15.67 -15.58 5.85
C LEU A 71 16.08 -15.28 7.29
N LEU A 72 16.86 -14.22 7.49
CA LEU A 72 17.28 -13.78 8.81
C LEU A 72 16.08 -13.29 9.63
N GLY A 73 15.19 -12.52 9.01
CA GLY A 73 13.99 -11.99 9.65
C GLY A 73 13.03 -13.09 10.09
N GLU A 74 12.76 -14.06 9.19
CA GLU A 74 11.96 -15.23 9.55
C GLU A 74 12.59 -15.98 10.73
N LYS A 75 13.89 -16.30 10.65
CA LYS A 75 14.61 -17.00 11.73
C LYS A 75 14.53 -16.27 13.07
N MET A 76 14.63 -14.93 13.07
CA MET A 76 14.52 -14.12 14.28
C MET A 76 13.10 -14.15 14.87
N LEU A 77 12.08 -14.16 14.01
CA LEU A 77 10.68 -14.10 14.44
C LEU A 77 10.08 -15.47 14.74
N SER A 78 10.59 -16.58 14.17
CA SER A 78 10.02 -17.92 14.35
C SER A 78 9.75 -18.28 15.83
N PRO A 79 10.64 -18.00 16.81
CA PRO A 79 10.36 -18.29 18.21
C PRO A 79 9.24 -17.44 18.82
N LEU A 80 9.03 -16.21 18.30
CA LEU A 80 8.13 -15.21 18.86
C LEU A 80 6.75 -15.18 18.18
N ALA A 81 6.69 -15.53 16.89
CA ALA A 81 5.52 -15.40 16.03
C ALA A 81 5.04 -16.78 15.52
N HIS A 82 5.29 -17.85 16.28
CA HIS A 82 4.90 -19.21 15.89
C HIS A 82 3.39 -19.37 15.69
N ASP A 83 2.58 -18.61 16.44
CA ASP A 83 1.12 -18.56 16.32
C ASP A 83 0.63 -17.60 15.21
N SER A 84 1.54 -16.91 14.53
CA SER A 84 1.24 -15.91 13.49
C SER A 84 1.91 -16.29 12.16
N PRO A 85 1.45 -17.35 11.47
CA PRO A 85 2.11 -17.89 10.28
C PRO A 85 2.18 -16.88 9.13
N ASP A 86 1.22 -15.97 9.02
CA ASP A 86 1.22 -14.92 7.99
C ASP A 86 2.40 -13.94 8.17
N VAL A 87 2.78 -13.63 9.41
CA VAL A 87 3.93 -12.74 9.70
C VAL A 87 5.22 -13.35 9.16
N LEU A 88 5.47 -14.62 9.47
CA LEU A 88 6.67 -15.33 9.02
C LEU A 88 6.71 -15.44 7.48
N ARG A 89 5.56 -15.77 6.89
CA ARG A 89 5.39 -15.88 5.44
C ARG A 89 5.63 -14.57 4.69
N ILE A 90 5.11 -13.46 5.22
CA ILE A 90 5.33 -12.12 4.67
C ILE A 90 6.81 -11.77 4.73
N VAL A 91 7.41 -11.88 5.92
CA VAL A 91 8.83 -11.54 6.14
C VAL A 91 9.73 -12.33 5.20
N ARG A 92 9.47 -13.63 5.03
CA ARG A 92 10.25 -14.48 4.12
C ARG A 92 10.04 -14.15 2.64
N SER A 93 8.79 -13.84 2.23
CA SER A 93 8.41 -13.91 0.81
C SER A 93 8.06 -12.57 0.17
N HIS A 94 8.17 -11.44 0.87
CA HIS A 94 7.80 -10.11 0.32
C HIS A 94 8.69 -9.65 -0.85
N HIS A 95 9.79 -10.34 -1.14
CA HIS A 95 10.63 -10.12 -2.32
C HIS A 95 10.48 -11.20 -3.41
N GLU A 96 9.55 -12.13 -3.24
CA GLU A 96 9.17 -13.06 -4.29
C GLU A 96 8.38 -12.37 -5.41
N ARG A 97 8.41 -12.95 -6.61
CA ARG A 97 7.86 -12.36 -7.83
C ARG A 97 7.11 -13.40 -8.63
N LEU A 98 6.01 -13.05 -9.29
CA LEU A 98 5.25 -14.04 -10.08
C LEU A 98 6.07 -14.72 -11.17
N ASP A 99 7.03 -13.99 -11.74
CA ASP A 99 7.95 -14.48 -12.76
C ASP A 99 9.05 -15.42 -12.24
N GLY A 100 9.09 -15.73 -10.94
CA GLY A 100 10.10 -16.61 -10.35
C GLY A 100 11.49 -15.99 -10.23
N ARG A 101 11.66 -14.71 -10.59
CA ARG A 101 12.95 -13.99 -10.48
C ARG A 101 13.16 -13.32 -9.12
N GLY A 102 12.26 -13.60 -8.18
CA GLY A 102 12.33 -13.13 -6.80
C GLY A 102 13.32 -13.92 -5.95
N TYR A 103 13.32 -13.60 -4.66
CA TYR A 103 14.17 -14.26 -3.66
C TYR A 103 13.43 -14.26 -2.31
N PRO A 104 13.80 -15.14 -1.36
CA PRO A 104 14.95 -16.05 -1.35
C PRO A 104 14.76 -17.41 -2.04
N ASP A 105 13.52 -17.83 -2.30
CA ASP A 105 13.17 -19.18 -2.75
C ASP A 105 12.91 -19.27 -4.27
N GLY A 106 12.69 -18.12 -4.93
CA GLY A 106 12.40 -18.09 -6.37
C GLY A 106 11.01 -18.64 -6.68
N LEU A 107 10.04 -18.35 -5.80
CA LEU A 107 8.65 -18.75 -5.95
C LEU A 107 8.06 -18.08 -7.18
N SER A 108 7.23 -18.81 -7.92
CA SER A 108 6.59 -18.34 -9.15
C SER A 108 5.07 -18.51 -9.10
N GLY A 109 4.36 -17.75 -9.92
CA GLY A 109 2.90 -17.72 -9.90
C GLY A 109 2.35 -17.43 -8.50
N ASP A 110 1.35 -18.18 -8.08
CA ASP A 110 0.66 -18.00 -6.80
C ASP A 110 1.35 -18.69 -5.61
N GLN A 111 2.57 -19.23 -5.78
CA GLN A 111 3.32 -19.90 -4.72
C GLN A 111 3.68 -18.94 -3.57
N ALA A 112 3.94 -17.67 -3.87
CA ALA A 112 4.09 -16.65 -2.84
C ALA A 112 2.71 -16.31 -2.23
N PRO A 113 2.56 -16.35 -0.89
CA PRO A 113 1.28 -16.12 -0.26
C PRO A 113 0.77 -14.70 -0.57
N LEU A 114 -0.52 -14.56 -0.82
CA LEU A 114 -1.13 -13.29 -1.17
C LEU A 114 -0.82 -12.15 -0.17
N PRO A 115 -0.83 -12.36 1.16
CA PRO A 115 -0.34 -11.38 2.13
C PRO A 115 1.06 -10.82 1.83
N ALA A 116 2.01 -11.67 1.41
CA ALA A 116 3.36 -11.24 1.07
C ALA A 116 3.40 -10.42 -0.22
N ARG A 117 2.57 -10.78 -1.21
CA ARG A 117 2.43 -10.02 -2.47
C ARG A 117 1.83 -8.64 -2.23
N ILE A 118 0.83 -8.52 -1.35
CA ILE A 118 0.27 -7.22 -0.94
C ILE A 118 1.38 -6.34 -0.35
N VAL A 119 2.13 -6.86 0.63
CA VAL A 119 3.24 -6.13 1.27
C VAL A 119 4.32 -5.76 0.25
N SER A 120 4.65 -6.65 -0.69
CA SER A 120 5.63 -6.38 -1.76
C SER A 120 5.24 -5.17 -2.61
N VAL A 121 3.97 -5.08 -3.02
CA VAL A 121 3.47 -3.96 -3.84
C VAL A 121 3.61 -2.64 -3.09
N VAL A 122 3.19 -2.64 -1.82
CA VAL A 122 3.21 -1.45 -0.98
C VAL A 122 4.64 -1.02 -0.62
N ASP A 123 5.53 -1.96 -0.28
CA ASP A 123 6.94 -1.69 0.02
C ASP A 123 7.62 -1.01 -1.18
N VAL A 124 7.47 -1.56 -2.39
CA VAL A 124 8.04 -0.96 -3.59
C VAL A 124 7.47 0.44 -3.84
N PHE A 125 6.17 0.65 -3.66
CA PHE A 125 5.57 1.97 -3.78
C PHE A 125 6.18 2.97 -2.79
N ASP A 126 6.20 2.63 -1.49
CA ASP A 126 6.69 3.53 -0.45
C ASP A 126 8.19 3.83 -0.64
N ALA A 127 8.96 2.83 -1.05
CA ALA A 127 10.34 3.01 -1.43
C ALA A 127 10.48 4.07 -2.53
N LEU A 128 9.69 3.97 -3.60
CA LEU A 128 9.71 4.91 -4.75
C LEU A 128 9.32 6.34 -4.36
N THR A 129 8.32 6.50 -3.49
CA THR A 129 7.72 7.81 -3.18
C THR A 129 8.31 8.48 -1.93
N THR A 130 9.25 7.83 -1.24
CA THR A 130 9.93 8.41 -0.07
C THR A 130 11.40 8.73 -0.35
N ASN A 131 11.87 9.88 0.11
CA ASN A 131 13.29 10.25 0.02
C ASN A 131 14.16 9.28 0.82
N ARG A 132 15.23 8.78 0.18
CA ARG A 132 16.29 7.95 0.79
C ARG A 132 17.62 8.71 0.74
N PRO A 133 18.59 8.41 1.62
CA PRO A 133 19.91 9.07 1.62
C PRO A 133 20.60 9.11 0.25
N TYR A 134 20.35 8.08 -0.58
CA TYR A 134 20.96 7.90 -1.90
C TYR A 134 19.99 8.13 -3.08
N ARG A 135 18.70 8.44 -2.84
CA ARG A 135 17.71 8.60 -3.92
C ARG A 135 16.58 9.55 -3.51
N ARG A 136 16.26 10.52 -4.37
CA ARG A 136 15.05 11.35 -4.21
C ARG A 136 13.79 10.57 -4.54
N ALA A 137 12.72 10.86 -3.81
CA ALA A 137 11.38 10.38 -4.12
C ALA A 137 10.99 10.76 -5.56
N ILE A 138 10.23 9.89 -6.23
CA ILE A 138 9.57 10.22 -7.49
C ILE A 138 8.11 10.62 -7.25
N PRO A 139 7.49 11.38 -8.17
CA PRO A 139 6.06 11.70 -8.08
C PRO A 139 5.18 10.45 -8.01
N VAL A 140 4.09 10.52 -7.24
CA VAL A 140 3.15 9.40 -7.02
C VAL A 140 2.64 8.79 -8.33
N GLU A 141 2.20 9.62 -9.28
CA GLU A 141 1.72 9.12 -10.59
C GLU A 141 2.81 8.42 -11.41
N ALA A 142 4.07 8.86 -11.27
CA ALA A 142 5.20 8.15 -11.89
C ALA A 142 5.45 6.80 -11.22
N ALA A 143 5.31 6.72 -9.88
CA ALA A 143 5.40 5.45 -9.16
C ALA A 143 4.30 4.47 -9.60
N TYR A 144 3.05 4.92 -9.74
CA TYR A 144 1.97 4.08 -10.27
C TYR A 144 2.28 3.53 -11.67
N GLY A 145 2.77 4.38 -12.56
CA GLY A 145 3.17 3.96 -13.91
C GLY A 145 4.24 2.88 -13.88
N LEU A 146 5.25 3.01 -13.02
CA LEU A 146 6.29 2.00 -12.83
C LEU A 146 5.73 0.69 -12.27
N LEU A 147 4.88 0.73 -11.24
CA LEU A 147 4.27 -0.48 -10.67
C LEU A 147 3.47 -1.25 -11.73
N LEU A 148 2.65 -0.55 -12.52
CA LEU A 148 1.86 -1.15 -13.59
C LEU A 148 2.75 -1.73 -14.70
N GLN A 149 3.84 -1.04 -15.05
CA GLN A 149 4.82 -1.55 -16.01
C GLN A 149 5.50 -2.83 -15.50
N GLN A 150 5.92 -2.86 -14.23
CA GLN A 150 6.54 -4.03 -13.61
C GLN A 150 5.57 -5.21 -13.51
N ALA A 151 4.30 -4.96 -13.16
CA ALA A 151 3.25 -5.97 -13.12
C ALA A 151 3.04 -6.62 -14.49
N ARG A 152 2.97 -5.83 -15.56
CA ARG A 152 2.93 -6.35 -16.95
C ARG A 152 4.16 -7.19 -17.31
N GLY A 153 5.30 -6.91 -16.69
CA GLY A 153 6.54 -7.66 -16.83
C GLY A 153 6.66 -8.91 -15.94
N GLY A 154 5.59 -9.30 -15.25
CA GLY A 154 5.53 -10.51 -14.42
C GLY A 154 6.03 -10.32 -12.98
N TRP A 155 6.14 -9.09 -12.48
CA TRP A 155 6.50 -8.88 -11.08
C TRP A 155 5.39 -9.32 -10.11
N CYS A 156 4.16 -8.85 -10.34
CA CYS A 156 3.00 -9.02 -9.48
C CYS A 156 1.70 -8.97 -10.32
N GLU A 157 0.55 -9.37 -9.77
CA GLU A 157 -0.72 -9.34 -10.49
C GLU A 157 -1.11 -7.90 -10.84
N PRO A 158 -1.45 -7.59 -12.11
CA PRO A 158 -1.94 -6.26 -12.47
C PRO A 158 -3.14 -5.82 -11.63
N ASP A 159 -4.07 -6.73 -11.35
CA ASP A 159 -5.29 -6.44 -10.57
C ASP A 159 -4.97 -6.05 -9.12
N LEU A 160 -3.96 -6.69 -8.50
CA LEU A 160 -3.51 -6.32 -7.17
C LEU A 160 -2.88 -4.93 -7.16
N VAL A 161 -2.06 -4.61 -8.18
CA VAL A 161 -1.48 -3.27 -8.32
C VAL A 161 -2.57 -2.22 -8.53
N HIS A 162 -3.57 -2.50 -9.38
CA HIS A 162 -4.71 -1.59 -9.58
C HIS A 162 -5.47 -1.35 -8.28
N LEU A 163 -5.80 -2.41 -7.54
CA LEU A 163 -6.50 -2.29 -6.26
C LEU A 163 -5.71 -1.43 -5.26
N PHE A 164 -4.41 -1.65 -5.13
CA PHE A 164 -3.55 -0.85 -4.27
C PHE A 164 -3.57 0.64 -4.68
N ILE A 165 -3.49 0.94 -5.98
CA ILE A 165 -3.54 2.33 -6.48
C ILE A 165 -4.87 2.99 -6.12
N ASP A 166 -6.00 2.28 -6.26
CA ASP A 166 -7.31 2.80 -5.91
C ASP A 166 -7.44 3.08 -4.40
N VAL A 167 -6.90 2.18 -3.57
CA VAL A 167 -6.82 2.36 -2.11
C VAL A 167 -5.98 3.58 -1.75
N HIS A 168 -4.80 3.72 -2.35
CA HIS A 168 -3.93 4.86 -2.09
C HIS A 168 -4.58 6.18 -2.54
N ARG A 169 -5.22 6.22 -3.71
CA ARG A 169 -5.95 7.39 -4.20
C ARG A 169 -7.09 7.78 -3.26
N ALA A 170 -7.90 6.81 -2.83
CA ALA A 170 -9.00 7.07 -1.90
C ALA A 170 -8.51 7.68 -0.58
N ALA A 171 -7.36 7.21 -0.06
CA ALA A 171 -6.77 7.75 1.16
C ALA A 171 -6.22 9.19 1.04
N HIS A 172 -5.97 9.67 -0.20
CA HIS A 172 -5.41 10.99 -0.47
C HIS A 172 -6.34 11.88 -1.31
N ALA A 173 -7.57 11.44 -1.55
CA ALA A 173 -8.58 12.28 -2.16
C ALA A 173 -8.79 13.49 -1.24
N PRO A 174 -8.87 14.72 -1.78
CA PRO A 174 -9.30 15.85 -0.96
C PRO A 174 -10.65 15.48 -0.34
N ALA A 175 -10.79 15.66 0.98
CA ALA A 175 -12.08 15.53 1.63
C ALA A 175 -13.04 16.43 0.84
N GLY A 176 -14.04 15.80 0.22
CA GLY A 176 -14.96 16.50 -0.68
C GLY A 176 -15.48 17.75 0.00
N GLU A 177 -15.39 18.86 -0.72
CA GLU A 177 -16.16 20.07 -0.42
C GLU A 177 -17.61 19.62 -0.29
N ASP A 178 -18.22 19.83 0.88
CA ASP A 178 -19.66 19.68 1.08
C ASP A 178 -20.35 20.51 -0.01
N GLU A 179 -20.83 19.85 -1.08
CA GLU A 179 -21.88 20.41 -1.91
C GLU A 179 -23.12 20.50 -1.02
N CYS A 180 -23.19 21.61 -0.28
CA CYS A 180 -24.40 22.10 0.36
C CYS A 180 -25.38 22.44 -0.78
N LEU A 181 -26.08 21.42 -1.26
CA LEU A 181 -27.29 21.56 -2.03
C LEU A 181 -28.33 22.20 -1.11
N SER A 182 -28.28 23.53 -1.02
CA SER A 182 -29.37 24.30 -0.46
C SER A 182 -30.61 24.05 -1.32
N GLU A 183 -31.55 23.36 -0.70
CA GLU A 183 -32.86 23.05 -1.21
C GLU A 183 -33.56 24.33 -1.68
N THR A 184 -33.80 24.46 -2.99
CA THR A 184 -34.84 25.36 -3.48
C THR A 184 -36.19 24.64 -3.39
N HIS A 185 -36.70 24.51 -2.17
CA HIS A 185 -38.10 24.15 -1.95
C HIS A 185 -38.97 25.35 -2.34
N GLY A 186 -39.81 25.13 -3.35
CA GLY A 186 -40.78 26.11 -3.82
C GLY A 186 -41.94 26.38 -2.86
N GLY A 187 -42.63 27.49 -3.15
CA GLY A 187 -44.09 27.55 -3.09
C GLY A 187 -44.75 27.76 -1.73
N ARG A 188 -44.89 29.02 -1.31
CA ARG A 188 -46.09 29.57 -0.63
C ARG A 188 -46.26 31.00 -1.16
N GLY A 189 -47.32 31.37 -1.88
CA GLY A 189 -48.72 31.17 -1.53
C GLY A 189 -49.19 32.40 -0.75
N ALA A 190 -49.51 33.48 -1.46
CA ALA A 190 -50.00 34.74 -0.92
C ALA A 190 -51.47 34.62 -0.45
N PRO A 191 -51.92 35.49 0.48
CA PRO A 191 -53.34 35.78 0.64
C PRO A 191 -53.62 37.27 0.42
N VAL A 192 -54.53 37.62 -0.49
CA VAL A 192 -55.37 38.82 -0.36
C VAL A 192 -56.73 38.53 -1.01
N GLU A 193 -57.79 38.72 -0.23
CA GLU A 193 -59.19 38.45 -0.56
C GLU A 193 -59.85 39.58 -1.38
N ASP A 194 -60.79 39.15 -2.23
CA ASP A 194 -62.09 39.71 -2.60
C ASP A 194 -62.34 41.20 -2.86
N GLY A 195 -62.98 41.46 -4.00
CA GLY A 195 -64.22 42.24 -3.99
C GLY A 195 -64.46 43.25 -5.12
N LEU A 196 -65.31 42.84 -6.06
CA LEU A 196 -66.38 43.63 -6.69
C LEU A 196 -66.08 44.56 -7.91
N ASN A 197 -66.59 44.07 -9.05
CA ASN A 197 -67.71 44.67 -9.81
C ASN A 197 -67.39 45.65 -10.97
N SER A 198 -67.47 45.15 -12.22
CA SER A 198 -68.56 45.45 -13.19
C SER A 198 -68.10 45.27 -14.64
N PRO A 199 -68.94 44.76 -15.56
CA PRO A 199 -68.61 44.57 -16.97
C PRO A 199 -69.24 45.65 -17.86
N GLN A 200 -68.53 46.19 -18.86
CA GLN A 200 -69.13 46.68 -20.11
C GLN A 200 -68.15 46.53 -21.29
N GLN A 201 -68.63 45.85 -22.33
CA GLN A 201 -68.16 45.84 -23.72
C GLN A 201 -68.57 47.15 -24.45
N PRO A 202 -68.26 47.34 -25.75
CA PRO A 202 -67.24 46.70 -26.59
C PRO A 202 -66.05 47.62 -26.91
#